data_AF-G3ISG1-F1
#
_entry.id   AF-G3ISG1-F1
#
_cell.length_a   1.000
_cell.length_b   1.000
_cell.length_c   1.000
_cell.angle_alpha   90.00
_cell.angle_beta   90.00
_cell.angle_gamma   90.00
#
_symmetry.space_group_name_H-M   'P 1'
#
loop_
_entity.id
_entity.type
_entity.pdbx_description
1 polymer ?
#
loop_
_entity_poly.entity_id
_entity_poly.type
_entity_poly.pdbx_seq_one_letter_code
_entity_poly.pdbx_strand_id
1 'polypeptide(L)'
;MIKGVLKTWKEDRGFGFISPDDGGKDIFIHISALKGTSRRPVTGDVIYYQVARDNRGKYKAINAHIEGVEILEDKAPGFLNTRQGIVLVALALVAIVAAIIALNLAP
;
A
#
# COMPACT_ATOMS: atom_id res chain seq x y z
N MET A 1 9.36 -8.93 12.68
CA MET A 1 10.03 -8.29 11.52
C MET A 1 11.52 -8.55 11.65
N ILE A 2 12.21 -8.73 10.54
CA ILE A 2 13.64 -9.04 10.46
C ILE A 2 14.35 -7.78 9.95
N LYS A 3 15.60 -7.57 10.40
CA LYS A 3 16.47 -6.47 9.96
C LYS A 3 17.54 -7.00 9.01
N GLY A 4 17.89 -6.18 8.02
CA GLY A 4 19.02 -6.44 7.15
C GLY A 4 19.45 -5.18 6.41
N VAL A 5 20.56 -5.29 5.69
CA VAL A 5 21.15 -4.18 4.92
C VAL A 5 20.95 -4.41 3.43
N LEU A 6 20.50 -3.37 2.71
CA LEU A 6 20.36 -3.44 1.26
C LEU A 6 21.74 -3.49 0.62
N LYS A 7 22.12 -4.68 0.16
CA LYS A 7 23.44 -4.94 -0.43
C LYS A 7 23.52 -4.49 -1.87
N THR A 8 22.45 -4.69 -2.63
CA THR A 8 22.40 -4.31 -4.04
C THR A 8 21.04 -3.72 -4.39
N TRP A 9 21.03 -2.67 -5.21
CA TRP A 9 19.83 -2.11 -5.80
C TRP A 9 20.04 -1.89 -7.29
N LYS A 10 19.07 -2.32 -8.11
CA LYS A 10 19.01 -2.11 -9.56
C LYS A 10 17.85 -1.18 -9.84
N GLU A 11 18.13 0.12 -9.86
CA GLU A 11 17.12 1.16 -10.00
C GLU A 11 16.30 1.02 -11.28
N ASP A 12 16.93 0.74 -12.41
CA ASP A 12 16.27 0.56 -13.71
C ASP A 12 15.22 -0.56 -13.71
N ARG A 13 15.41 -1.58 -12.86
CA ARG A 13 14.52 -2.74 -12.74
C ARG A 13 13.70 -2.76 -11.46
N GLY A 14 13.91 -1.81 -10.55
CA GLY A 14 13.16 -1.70 -9.30
C GLY A 14 13.31 -2.90 -8.35
N PHE A 15 14.47 -3.56 -8.32
CA PHE A 15 14.70 -4.67 -7.38
C PHE A 15 16.11 -4.69 -6.82
N GLY A 16 16.29 -5.42 -5.73
CA GLY A 16 17.57 -5.58 -5.05
C GLY A 16 17.65 -6.84 -4.20
N PHE A 17 18.70 -6.88 -3.39
CA PHE A 17 18.95 -7.96 -2.45
C PHE A 17 19.36 -7.40 -1.10
N ILE A 18 18.73 -7.91 -0.04
CA ILE A 18 19.00 -7.58 1.35
C ILE A 18 19.88 -8.67 1.92
N SER A 19 20.96 -8.27 2.59
CA SER A 19 21.75 -9.17 3.42
C SER A 19 21.14 -9.17 4.83
N PRO A 20 20.57 -10.29 5.30
CA PRO A 20 20.00 -10.36 6.64
C PRO A 20 21.07 -10.21 7.72
N ASP A 21 20.74 -9.57 8.84
CA ASP A 21 21.67 -9.47 9.98
C ASP A 21 21.95 -10.84 10.64
N ASP A 22 21.09 -11.83 10.40
CA ASP A 22 21.27 -13.22 10.89
C ASP A 22 22.32 -14.02 10.10
N GLY A 23 22.94 -13.44 9.06
CA GLY A 23 23.95 -14.10 8.23
C GLY A 23 23.39 -15.13 7.25
N GLY A 24 22.07 -15.17 7.06
CA GLY A 24 21.40 -16.04 6.11
C GLY A 24 21.61 -15.68 4.64
N LYS A 25 20.89 -16.37 3.76
CA LYS A 25 20.94 -16.10 2.32
C LYS A 25 20.36 -14.73 1.99
N ASP A 26 20.95 -14.07 1.00
CA ASP A 26 20.46 -12.80 0.46
C ASP A 26 18.98 -12.91 0.08
N ILE A 27 18.15 -12.01 0.62
CA ILE A 27 16.70 -11.98 0.44
C ILE A 27 16.37 -11.02 -0.70
N PHE A 28 15.60 -11.49 -1.68
CA PHE A 28 15.15 -10.67 -2.80
C PHE A 28 14.14 -9.62 -2.34
N ILE A 29 14.30 -8.36 -2.77
CA ILE A 29 13.33 -7.30 -2.54
C ILE A 29 12.95 -6.61 -3.85
N HIS A 30 11.65 -6.34 -4.02
CA HIS A 30 11.11 -5.58 -5.15
C HIS A 30 10.55 -4.25 -4.65
N ILE A 31 10.56 -3.20 -5.48
CA ILE A 31 10.05 -1.86 -5.12
C ILE A 31 8.60 -1.91 -4.61
N SER A 32 7.78 -2.85 -5.09
CA SER A 32 6.40 -3.03 -4.61
C SER A 32 6.28 -3.43 -3.13
N ALA A 33 7.35 -3.96 -2.53
CA ALA A 33 7.40 -4.30 -1.11
C ALA A 33 7.69 -3.06 -0.24
N LEU A 34 8.26 -2.01 -0.82
CA LEU A 34 8.60 -0.73 -0.19
C LEU A 34 7.49 0.27 -0.51
N LYS A 35 6.41 0.22 0.27
CA LYS A 35 5.27 1.13 0.11
C LYS A 35 5.41 2.34 1.03
N GLY A 36 4.95 3.50 0.56
CA GLY A 36 4.93 4.74 1.37
C GLY A 36 6.30 5.33 1.66
N THR A 37 7.37 4.89 0.99
CA THR A 37 8.71 5.46 1.19
C THR A 37 8.84 6.78 0.44
N SER A 38 9.30 7.85 1.12
CA SER A 38 9.50 9.19 0.53
C SER A 38 10.58 9.23 -0.57
N ARG A 39 11.50 8.26 -0.59
CA ARG A 39 12.59 8.16 -1.57
C ARG A 39 12.80 6.74 -2.09
N ARG A 40 13.60 6.62 -3.17
CA ARG A 40 14.07 5.32 -3.67
C ARG A 40 15.10 4.68 -2.73
N PRO A 41 15.20 3.34 -2.69
CA PRO A 41 16.17 2.63 -1.87
C PRO A 41 17.59 2.81 -2.42
N VAL A 42 18.58 2.86 -1.54
CA VAL A 42 20.01 3.00 -1.87
C VAL A 42 20.80 1.90 -1.19
N THR A 43 21.83 1.39 -1.84
CA THR A 43 22.74 0.40 -1.24
C THR A 43 23.31 0.93 0.08
N GLY A 44 23.29 0.10 1.13
CA GLY A 44 23.66 0.47 2.49
C GLY A 44 22.46 0.81 3.39
N ASP A 45 21.27 0.99 2.82
CA ASP A 45 20.06 1.23 3.60
C ASP A 45 19.75 0.08 4.55
N VAL A 46 19.42 0.39 5.79
CA VAL A 46 18.86 -0.57 6.73
C VAL A 46 17.38 -0.76 6.41
N ILE A 47 16.99 -2.00 6.13
CA ILE A 47 15.63 -2.37 5.79
C ILE A 47 15.10 -3.36 6.81
N TYR A 48 13.93 -3.05 7.35
CA TYR A 48 13.14 -3.97 8.13
C TYR A 48 12.06 -4.59 7.24
N TYR A 49 11.91 -5.90 7.28
CA TYR A 49 11.01 -6.63 6.39
C TYR A 49 10.48 -7.90 7.03
N GLN A 50 9.55 -8.55 6.33
CA GLN A 50 9.14 -9.92 6.63
C GLN A 50 9.51 -10.81 5.45
N VAL A 51 9.83 -12.07 5.73
CA VAL A 51 10.17 -13.05 4.68
C VAL A 51 8.91 -13.82 4.29
N ALA A 52 8.61 -13.83 3.00
CA ALA A 52 7.60 -14.70 2.42
C ALA A 52 8.23 -15.58 1.33
N ARG A 53 7.62 -16.73 1.10
CA ARG A 53 8.00 -17.61 -0.01
C ARG A 53 7.14 -17.28 -1.22
N ASP A 54 7.74 -17.19 -2.40
CA ASP A 54 7.01 -17.06 -3.65
C ASP A 54 6.48 -18.42 -4.14
N ASN A 55 5.66 -18.42 -5.19
CA ASN A 55 5.09 -19.62 -5.79
C ASN A 55 6.15 -20.54 -6.46
N ARG A 56 7.40 -20.09 -6.56
CA ARG A 56 8.56 -20.82 -7.09
C ARG A 56 9.50 -21.27 -5.97
N GLY A 57 9.10 -21.13 -4.70
CA GLY A 57 9.87 -21.56 -3.54
C GLY A 57 11.00 -20.62 -3.10
N LYS A 58 11.16 -19.45 -3.73
CA LYS A 58 12.20 -18.46 -3.38
C LYS A 58 11.74 -17.54 -2.26
N TYR A 59 12.68 -17.08 -1.43
CA TYR A 59 12.41 -16.12 -0.37
C TYR A 59 12.42 -14.69 -0.89
N LYS A 60 11.39 -13.92 -0.53
CA LYS A 60 11.25 -12.50 -0.86
C LYS A 60 10.89 -11.68 0.38
N ALA A 61 11.35 -10.44 0.40
CA ALA A 61 10.95 -9.45 1.37
C ALA A 61 9.54 -8.93 1.04
N ILE A 62 8.70 -8.83 2.08
CA ILE A 62 7.37 -8.20 2.04
C ILE A 62 7.23 -7.23 3.22
N ASN A 63 6.30 -6.28 3.11
CA ASN A 63 6.05 -5.25 4.13
C ASN A 63 7.35 -4.57 4.60
N ALA A 64 8.17 -4.16 3.63
CA ALA A 64 9.50 -3.63 3.88
C ALA A 64 9.43 -2.12 4.17
N HIS A 65 10.27 -1.66 5.09
CA HIS A 65 10.44 -0.25 5.43
C HIS A 65 11.92 0.07 5.65
N ILE A 66 12.32 1.27 5.21
CA ILE A 66 13.69 1.76 5.34
C ILE A 66 13.83 2.53 6.66
N GLU A 67 14.82 2.17 7.46
CA GLU A 67 15.12 2.86 8.73
C GLU A 67 15.43 4.34 8.47
N GLY A 68 14.83 5.23 9.27
CA GLY A 68 15.06 6.67 9.17
C GLY A 68 14.42 7.36 7.96
N VAL A 69 13.65 6.64 7.14
CA VAL A 69 12.81 7.27 6.10
C VAL A 69 11.38 7.35 6.62
N GLU A 70 10.86 8.57 6.72
CA GLU A 70 9.45 8.79 7.04
C GLU A 70 8.59 8.03 6.03
N ILE A 71 7.76 7.12 6.55
CA ILE A 71 6.70 6.53 5.77
C ILE A 71 5.69 7.65 5.57
N LEU A 72 5.56 8.14 4.35
CA LEU A 72 4.42 8.96 3.97
C LEU A 72 3.21 8.07 4.15
N GLU A 73 2.57 8.21 5.31
CA GLU A 73 1.41 7.44 5.68
C GLU A 73 0.40 7.56 4.54
N ASP A 74 0.07 6.43 3.93
CA ASP A 74 -1.01 6.36 2.96
C ASP A 74 -2.31 6.53 3.77
N LYS A 75 -2.57 7.77 4.22
CA LYS A 75 -3.90 8.26 4.55
C LYS A 75 -4.66 8.19 3.24
N ALA A 76 -5.08 6.98 2.89
CA ALA A 76 -6.11 6.79 1.90
C ALA A 76 -7.26 7.71 2.35
N PRO A 77 -7.64 8.76 1.59
CA PRO A 77 -8.95 9.34 1.81
C PRO A 77 -9.89 8.16 1.62
N GLY A 78 -10.63 7.78 2.68
CA GLY A 78 -11.50 6.63 2.67
C GLY A 78 -12.32 6.69 1.39
N PHE A 79 -11.95 5.83 0.42
CA PHE A 79 -12.60 5.84 -0.87
C PHE A 79 -13.98 5.30 -0.56
N LEU A 80 -14.95 6.21 -0.55
CA LEU A 80 -16.36 5.91 -0.58
C LEU A 80 -16.52 4.81 -1.63
N ASN A 81 -16.73 3.60 -1.14
CA ASN A 81 -17.07 2.43 -1.91
C ASN A 81 -18.18 2.85 -2.88
N THR A 82 -17.91 2.73 -4.19
CA THR A 82 -18.78 3.15 -5.30
C THR A 82 -20.25 2.70 -5.14
N ARG A 83 -20.49 1.64 -4.38
CA ARG A 83 -21.84 1.18 -3.98
C ARG A 83 -22.58 2.15 -3.05
N GLN A 84 -21.91 2.78 -2.08
CA GLN A 84 -22.56 3.73 -1.16
C GLN A 84 -22.86 5.08 -1.84
N GLY A 85 -22.01 5.54 -2.77
CA GLY A 85 -22.25 6.78 -3.51
C GLY A 85 -23.52 6.74 -4.35
N ILE A 86 -23.77 5.64 -5.07
CA ILE A 86 -24.96 5.49 -5.92
C ILE A 86 -26.24 5.36 -5.07
N VAL A 87 -26.19 4.65 -3.95
CA VAL A 87 -27.35 4.48 -3.06
C VAL A 87 -27.75 5.81 -2.42
N LEU A 88 -26.80 6.64 -2.01
CA LEU A 88 -27.08 7.97 -1.44
C LEU A 88 -27.69 8.93 -2.47
N VAL A 89 -27.18 8.93 -3.71
CA VAL A 89 -27.76 9.74 -4.79
C VAL A 89 -29.17 9.26 -5.15
N ALA A 90 -29.40 7.95 -5.22
CA ALA A 90 -30.72 7.39 -5.50
C ALA A 90 -31.74 7.74 -4.39
N LEU A 91 -31.35 7.60 -3.11
CA LEU A 91 -32.20 7.98 -1.97
C LEU A 91 -32.53 9.47 -1.95
N ALA A 92 -31.55 10.33 -2.23
CA ALA A 92 -31.76 11.77 -2.31
C ALA A 92 -32.75 12.14 -3.43
N LEU A 93 -32.60 11.53 -4.62
CA LEU A 93 -33.53 11.75 -5.74
C LEU A 93 -34.96 11.27 -5.40
N VAL A 94 -35.10 10.10 -4.77
CA VAL A 94 -36.42 9.58 -4.35
C VAL A 94 -37.07 10.51 -3.32
N ALA A 95 -36.31 11.00 -2.33
CA ALA A 95 -36.81 11.93 -1.33
C ALA A 95 -37.24 13.27 -1.94
N ILE A 96 -36.48 13.80 -2.90
CA ILE A 96 -36.81 15.04 -3.63
C ILE A 96 -38.10 14.86 -4.42
N VAL A 97 -38.24 13.75 -5.17
CA VAL A 97 -39.46 13.46 -5.95
C VAL A 97 -40.66 13.30 -5.02
N ALA A 98 -40.52 12.59 -3.90
CA ALA A 98 -41.59 12.43 -2.93
C ALA A 98 -42.02 13.78 -2.31
N ALA A 99 -41.08 14.66 -2.01
CA ALA A 99 -41.37 15.99 -1.48
C ALA A 99 -42.10 16.88 -2.51
N ILE A 100 -41.71 16.82 -3.79
CA ILE A 100 -42.39 17.55 -4.88
C ILE A 100 -43.83 17.06 -5.04
N ILE A 101 -44.06 15.75 -5.03
CA ILE A 101 -45.39 15.15 -5.13
C ILE A 101 -46.25 15.55 -3.92
N ALA A 102 -45.70 15.47 -2.71
CA ALA A 102 -46.41 15.86 -1.48
C ALA A 102 -46.81 17.34 -1.48
N LEU A 103 -45.97 18.22 -2.01
CA LEU A 103 -46.26 19.66 -2.12
C LEU A 103 -47.39 19.95 -3.13
N ASN A 104 -47.51 19.13 -4.18
CA ASN A 104 -48.53 19.30 -5.21
C ASN A 104 -49.87 18.59 -4.91
N LEU A 105 -49.91 17.75 -3.86
CA LEU A 105 -51.11 17.08 -3.37
C LEU A 105 -51.64 17.66 -2.04
N ALA A 106 -50.95 18.64 -1.45
CA ALA A 106 -51.49 19.41 -0.33
C ALA A 106 -52.68 20.26 -0.82
N PRO A 107 -53.85 20.21 -0.16
CA PRO A 107 -55.07 20.91 -0.59
C PRO A 107 -54.98 22.43 -0.49
#